data_AF-A0A836B0C3-F1
#
_entry.id   AF-A0A836B0C3-F1
#
_cell.length_a   1.000
_cell.length_b   1.000
_cell.length_c   1.000
_cell.angle_alpha   90.00
_cell.angle_beta   90.00
_cell.angle_gamma   90.00
#
_symmetry.space_group_name_H-M   'P 1'
#
loop_
_entity.id
_entity.type
_entity.pdbx_description
1 polymer ?
#
loop_
_entity_poly.entity_id
_entity_poly.type
_entity_poly.pdbx_seq_one_letter_code
_entity_poly.pdbx_strand_id
1 'polypeptide(L)'
;MVSKKKYIFTIDDDCFVAKDPSGKPINVLEQHIKNLLSPSTPFFFNTLYDPYREGTDFVRGYPFSLREGVTTATSHGLWMNIPDYDAPTQMVKPKERNTRFVDAVMTIPKGTLYPMCGMNLAFDRELIGPGMYFGLMGEGQPIGRYDDMWAGWCTKVICDHLGVGCKTGLPYVWHSKASNPFTNLRKEYKGIFWQEEIIPFFQNVTLSKTCTNAEECYIELADKVRKGLGHIDPYFTKLADGMIAWIEGWRMLNPAKTA
;
A
#
# COMPACT_ATOMS: atom_id res chain seq x y z
N MET A 1 -3.62 -11.20 -11.23
CA MET A 1 -2.35 -11.73 -11.80
C MET A 1 -2.33 -11.87 -13.34
N VAL A 2 -3.38 -11.47 -14.07
CA VAL A 2 -3.45 -11.67 -15.53
C VAL A 2 -2.73 -10.58 -16.33
N SER A 3 -2.71 -9.34 -15.85
CA SER A 3 -2.05 -8.24 -16.53
C SER A 3 -0.54 -8.45 -16.61
N LYS A 4 0.03 -8.20 -17.80
CA LYS A 4 1.48 -8.22 -18.10
C LYS A 4 2.09 -6.83 -18.24
N LYS A 5 1.33 -5.78 -17.92
CA LYS A 5 1.83 -4.40 -17.94
C LYS A 5 2.78 -4.18 -16.77
N LYS A 6 3.81 -3.36 -16.98
CA LYS A 6 4.80 -3.01 -15.94
C LYS A 6 4.12 -2.34 -14.74
N TYR A 7 3.28 -1.35 -14.99
CA TYR A 7 2.51 -0.68 -13.95
C TYR A 7 1.09 -1.23 -13.90
N ILE A 8 0.63 -1.52 -12.69
CA ILE A 8 -0.74 -1.93 -12.41
C ILE A 8 -1.41 -0.80 -11.63
N PHE A 9 -2.65 -0.50 -11.99
CA PHE A 9 -3.51 0.42 -11.26
C PHE A 9 -4.74 -0.34 -10.80
N THR A 10 -5.10 -0.20 -9.54
CA THR A 10 -6.33 -0.74 -8.94
C THR A 10 -7.26 0.41 -8.61
N ILE A 11 -8.54 0.19 -8.86
CA ILE A 11 -9.61 1.14 -8.57
C ILE A 11 -10.86 0.36 -8.18
N ASP A 12 -11.58 0.87 -7.18
CA ASP A 12 -12.86 0.31 -6.77
C ASP A 12 -14.00 0.79 -7.68
N ASP A 13 -15.09 0.02 -7.71
CA ASP A 13 -16.24 0.26 -8.60
C ASP A 13 -17.03 1.54 -8.26
N ASP A 14 -16.82 2.10 -7.07
CA ASP A 14 -17.46 3.30 -6.56
C ASP A 14 -16.52 4.54 -6.52
N CYS A 15 -15.37 4.44 -7.18
CA CYS A 15 -14.38 5.51 -7.33
C CYS A 15 -14.44 6.16 -8.72
N PHE A 16 -14.63 7.49 -8.75
CA PHE A 16 -14.83 8.29 -9.96
C PHE A 16 -13.75 9.36 -10.14
N VAL A 17 -13.81 10.09 -11.26
CA VAL A 17 -12.91 11.23 -11.53
C VAL A 17 -13.21 12.36 -10.55
N ALA A 18 -12.24 12.67 -9.68
CA ALA A 18 -12.28 13.88 -8.84
C ALA A 18 -11.90 15.13 -9.65
N LYS A 19 -12.20 16.29 -9.07
CA LYS A 19 -11.81 17.60 -9.60
C LYS A 19 -10.77 18.24 -8.68
N ASP A 20 -9.82 18.96 -9.27
CA ASP A 20 -8.89 19.79 -8.53
C ASP A 20 -9.58 21.08 -8.03
N PRO A 21 -8.90 21.93 -7.23
CA PRO A 21 -9.47 23.18 -6.73
C PRO A 21 -9.90 24.18 -7.81
N SER A 22 -9.39 24.05 -9.05
CA SER A 22 -9.82 24.86 -10.20
C SER A 22 -11.06 24.30 -10.91
N GLY A 23 -11.55 23.14 -10.47
CA GLY A 23 -12.70 22.45 -11.05
C GLY A 23 -12.34 21.56 -12.25
N LYS A 24 -11.05 21.41 -12.59
CA LYS A 24 -10.60 20.59 -13.70
C LYS A 24 -10.56 19.11 -13.29
N PRO A 25 -10.96 18.17 -14.17
CA PRO A 25 -10.86 16.74 -13.89
C PRO A 25 -9.40 16.32 -13.66
N ILE A 26 -9.18 15.50 -12.63
CA ILE A 26 -7.88 14.94 -12.29
C ILE A 26 -7.60 13.71 -13.16
N ASN A 27 -6.46 13.71 -13.85
CA ASN A 27 -5.97 12.53 -14.55
C ASN A 27 -5.20 11.63 -13.58
N VAL A 28 -5.92 10.71 -12.93
CA VAL A 28 -5.35 9.84 -11.88
C VAL A 28 -4.27 8.91 -12.40
N LEU A 29 -4.44 8.38 -13.63
CA LEU A 29 -3.45 7.48 -14.24
C LEU A 29 -2.14 8.20 -14.51
N GLU A 30 -2.19 9.39 -15.11
CA GLU A 30 -1.00 10.18 -15.39
C GLU A 30 -0.24 10.54 -14.10
N GLN A 31 -0.96 10.94 -13.05
CA GLN A 31 -0.34 11.29 -11.77
C GLN A 31 0.27 10.08 -11.06
N HIS A 32 -0.41 8.93 -11.07
CA HIS A 32 0.19 7.68 -10.57
C HIS A 32 1.47 7.31 -11.32
N ILE A 33 1.47 7.43 -12.65
CA ILE A 33 2.66 7.18 -13.47
C ILE A 33 3.79 8.16 -13.13
N LYS A 34 3.49 9.45 -12.97
CA LYS A 34 4.49 10.46 -12.52
C LYS A 34 5.10 10.08 -11.17
N ASN A 35 4.31 9.62 -10.22
CA ASN A 35 4.81 9.17 -8.92
C ASN A 35 5.70 7.92 -9.05
N LEU A 36 5.32 6.94 -9.87
CA LEU A 36 6.09 5.71 -10.07
C LEU A 36 7.40 5.95 -10.83
N LEU A 37 7.42 6.93 -11.75
CA LEU A 37 8.60 7.28 -12.54
C LEU A 37 9.55 8.25 -11.83
N SER A 38 9.11 8.91 -10.75
CA SER A 38 9.97 9.80 -9.95
C SER A 38 10.56 9.05 -8.76
N PRO A 39 11.81 9.35 -8.36
CA PRO A 39 12.42 8.67 -7.22
C PRO A 39 11.72 8.97 -5.90
N SER A 40 11.84 8.07 -4.95
CA SER A 40 11.43 8.22 -3.56
C SER A 40 12.62 8.57 -2.67
N THR A 41 12.39 9.27 -1.57
CA THR A 41 13.42 9.70 -0.61
C THR A 41 13.19 9.13 0.80
N PRO A 42 13.20 7.79 0.99
CA PRO A 42 12.73 7.17 2.24
C PRO A 42 13.72 7.27 3.39
N PHE A 43 15.00 7.59 3.12
CA PHE A 43 16.08 7.55 4.11
C PHE A 43 16.32 8.86 4.86
N PHE A 44 15.77 9.97 4.36
CA PHE A 44 15.85 11.27 5.02
C PHE A 44 14.62 12.09 4.64
N PHE A 45 13.91 12.64 5.64
CA PHE A 45 12.66 13.34 5.38
C PHE A 45 12.94 14.76 4.85
N ASN A 46 12.53 15.04 3.61
CA ASN A 46 12.56 16.40 3.07
C ASN A 46 11.35 17.20 3.59
N THR A 47 11.60 18.26 4.36
CA THR A 47 10.51 19.04 4.98
C THR A 47 9.71 19.90 4.00
N LEU A 48 10.13 19.96 2.73
CA LEU A 48 9.38 20.55 1.62
C LEU A 48 8.63 19.49 0.79
N TYR A 49 8.37 18.31 1.38
CA TYR A 49 7.70 17.17 0.74
C TYR A 49 8.50 16.59 -0.45
N ASP A 50 7.85 15.93 -1.40
CA ASP A 50 8.51 15.24 -2.51
C ASP A 50 9.27 16.22 -3.43
N PRO A 51 10.62 16.18 -3.46
CA PRO A 51 11.46 17.16 -4.16
C PRO A 51 11.43 17.00 -5.69
N TYR A 52 10.85 15.92 -6.23
CA TYR A 52 10.75 15.70 -7.68
C TYR A 52 9.48 16.29 -8.29
N ARG A 53 8.69 17.01 -7.49
CA ARG A 53 7.53 17.76 -7.99
C ARG A 53 7.93 19.15 -8.44
N GLU A 54 7.21 19.65 -9.43
CA GLU A 54 7.33 21.03 -9.89
C GLU A 54 7.12 22.01 -8.73
N GLY A 55 8.00 23.01 -8.62
CA GLY A 55 7.96 24.01 -7.56
C GLY A 55 8.53 23.58 -6.21
N THR A 56 9.14 22.39 -6.12
CA THR A 56 9.76 21.87 -4.90
C THR A 56 11.24 21.50 -5.15
N ASP A 57 12.04 21.39 -4.08
CA ASP A 57 13.42 20.91 -4.14
C ASP A 57 13.85 20.39 -2.75
N PHE A 58 15.07 19.85 -2.67
CA PHE A 58 15.75 19.49 -1.43
C PHE A 58 16.09 20.73 -0.60
N VAL A 59 15.69 20.72 0.68
CA VAL A 59 15.99 21.82 1.59
C VAL A 59 17.44 21.79 2.12
N ARG A 60 17.89 22.92 2.65
CA ARG A 60 19.18 23.02 3.36
C ARG A 60 19.26 21.97 4.47
N GLY A 61 20.34 21.21 4.50
CA GLY A 61 20.57 20.12 5.45
C GLY A 61 20.23 18.73 4.90
N TYR A 62 19.52 18.64 3.77
CA TYR A 62 19.32 17.36 3.10
C TYR A 62 20.64 16.87 2.47
N PRO A 63 21.16 15.68 2.85
CA PRO A 63 22.45 15.19 2.37
C PRO A 63 22.50 15.03 0.85
N PHE A 64 23.53 15.58 0.20
CA PHE A 64 23.70 15.49 -1.25
C PHE A 64 23.76 14.05 -1.76
N SER A 65 24.40 13.14 -1.00
CA SER A 65 24.51 11.72 -1.32
C SER A 65 23.16 10.98 -1.33
N LEU A 66 22.09 11.58 -0.81
CA LEU A 66 20.75 10.97 -0.77
C LEU A 66 19.77 11.62 -1.76
N ARG A 67 20.22 12.57 -2.59
CA ARG A 67 19.34 13.34 -3.49
C ARG A 67 18.94 12.61 -4.77
N GLU A 68 19.64 11.55 -5.13
CA GLU A 68 19.22 10.69 -6.26
C GLU A 68 17.98 9.86 -5.93
N GLY A 69 17.72 9.65 -4.62
CA GLY A 69 16.59 8.86 -4.15
C GLY A 69 16.72 7.38 -4.51
N VAL A 70 15.59 6.69 -4.50
CA VAL A 70 15.46 5.28 -4.86
C VAL A 70 14.28 5.08 -5.79
N THR A 71 14.24 3.95 -6.50
CA THR A 71 13.10 3.60 -7.35
C THR A 71 11.81 3.53 -6.54
N THR A 72 10.71 4.06 -7.08
CA THR A 72 9.39 4.01 -6.46
C THR A 72 8.65 2.75 -6.89
N ALA A 73 8.35 1.86 -5.95
CA ALA A 73 7.62 0.62 -6.19
C ALA A 73 6.10 0.82 -6.12
N THR A 74 5.63 1.79 -5.32
CA THR A 74 4.20 1.98 -5.06
C THR A 74 3.82 3.45 -5.00
N SER A 75 2.65 3.77 -5.57
CA SER A 75 2.02 5.07 -5.58
C SER A 75 0.61 4.93 -5.03
N HIS A 76 0.42 5.34 -3.77
CA HIS A 76 -0.85 5.29 -3.05
C HIS A 76 -1.58 6.64 -3.16
N GLY A 77 -2.65 6.66 -3.94
CA GLY A 77 -3.49 7.84 -4.11
C GLY A 77 -4.46 8.02 -2.94
N LEU A 78 -5.14 9.16 -2.93
CA LEU A 78 -6.11 9.55 -1.92
C LEU A 78 -7.51 9.68 -2.52
N TRP A 79 -8.47 10.11 -1.71
CA TRP A 79 -9.88 10.20 -2.07
C TRP A 79 -10.48 11.52 -1.59
N MET A 80 -11.37 12.08 -2.38
CA MET A 80 -12.27 13.16 -2.02
C MET A 80 -13.65 12.57 -1.69
N ASN A 81 -14.51 13.38 -1.07
CA ASN A 81 -15.86 13.01 -0.66
C ASN A 81 -15.87 12.04 0.53
N ILE A 82 -16.11 10.74 0.35
CA ILE A 82 -16.27 9.84 1.50
C ILE A 82 -14.90 9.36 1.98
N PRO A 83 -14.49 9.69 3.21
CA PRO A 83 -13.22 9.24 3.74
C PRO A 83 -13.21 7.73 4.01
N ASP A 84 -12.07 7.08 3.77
CA ASP A 84 -11.81 5.70 4.16
C ASP A 84 -11.52 5.63 5.67
N TYR A 85 -12.58 5.72 6.45
CA TYR A 85 -12.55 5.58 7.90
C TYR A 85 -12.88 4.15 8.30
N ASP A 86 -12.33 3.73 9.44
CA ASP A 86 -12.84 2.57 10.17
C ASP A 86 -14.33 2.77 10.50
N ALA A 87 -15.06 1.66 10.60
CA ALA A 87 -16.49 1.67 10.84
C ALA A 87 -16.89 2.44 12.12
N PRO A 88 -16.22 2.29 13.29
CA PRO A 88 -16.48 3.13 14.46
C PRO A 88 -16.42 4.64 14.17
N THR A 89 -15.35 5.09 13.51
CA THR A 89 -15.19 6.50 13.13
C THR A 89 -16.29 6.94 12.17
N GLN A 90 -16.63 6.12 11.18
CA GLN A 90 -17.74 6.41 10.25
C GLN A 90 -19.10 6.51 10.96
N MET A 91 -19.36 5.72 12.00
CA MET A 91 -20.60 5.78 12.79
C MET A 91 -20.75 7.11 13.52
N VAL A 92 -19.67 7.67 14.06
CA VAL A 92 -19.71 8.94 14.80
C VAL A 92 -19.60 10.16 13.89
N LYS A 93 -19.10 10.00 12.65
CA LYS A 93 -18.91 11.05 11.64
C LYS A 93 -19.62 10.76 10.30
N PRO A 94 -20.92 10.38 10.27
CA PRO A 94 -21.57 9.87 9.06
C PRO A 94 -21.73 10.91 7.93
N LYS A 95 -21.73 12.20 8.30
CA LYS A 95 -21.86 13.33 7.36
C LYS A 95 -20.52 13.94 6.97
N GLU A 96 -19.42 13.51 7.58
CA GLU A 96 -18.11 14.07 7.28
C GLU A 96 -17.70 13.71 5.86
N ARG A 97 -17.08 14.68 5.19
CA ARG A 97 -16.57 14.52 3.83
C ARG A 97 -15.16 15.08 3.77
N ASN A 98 -14.28 14.38 3.06
CA ASN A 98 -12.97 14.92 2.72
C ASN A 98 -13.13 15.94 1.58
N THR A 99 -13.14 17.22 1.96
CA THR A 99 -13.12 18.37 1.04
C THR A 99 -11.74 19.02 0.96
N ARG A 100 -10.76 18.52 1.73
CA ARG A 100 -9.42 19.10 1.82
C ARG A 100 -8.53 18.48 0.75
N PHE A 101 -8.42 19.17 -0.38
CA PHE A 101 -7.42 18.86 -1.39
C PHE A 101 -6.05 19.36 -0.94
N VAL A 102 -5.09 18.44 -0.76
CA VAL A 102 -3.69 18.78 -0.48
C VAL A 102 -2.87 18.48 -1.72
N ASP A 103 -2.30 19.53 -2.32
CA ASP A 103 -1.42 19.43 -3.49
C ASP A 103 -0.01 18.99 -3.07
N ALA A 104 0.11 17.75 -2.62
CA ALA A 104 1.37 17.17 -2.18
C ALA A 104 1.48 15.70 -2.57
N VAL A 105 2.72 15.27 -2.78
CA VAL A 105 3.14 13.87 -2.76
C VAL A 105 4.22 13.78 -1.70
N MET A 106 4.25 12.66 -0.99
CA MET A 106 5.23 12.39 0.06
C MET A 106 5.78 10.98 -0.13
N THR A 107 7.07 10.80 0.12
CA THR A 107 7.63 9.47 0.31
C THR A 107 7.28 8.99 1.71
N ILE A 108 6.81 7.76 1.83
CA ILE A 108 6.60 7.09 3.12
C ILE A 108 7.98 6.69 3.65
N PRO A 109 8.42 7.19 4.83
CA PRO A 109 9.77 6.93 5.34
C PRO A 109 10.07 5.45 5.53
N LYS A 110 11.35 5.08 5.44
CA LYS A 110 11.82 3.74 5.79
C LYS A 110 11.53 3.45 7.27
N GLY A 111 11.04 2.24 7.57
CA GLY A 111 10.68 1.81 8.92
C GLY A 111 9.28 2.27 9.37
N THR A 112 8.55 2.99 8.52
CA THR A 112 7.20 3.47 8.82
C THR A 112 6.16 2.68 8.01
N LEU A 113 5.17 2.11 8.71
CA LEU A 113 3.98 1.50 8.11
C LEU A 113 2.94 2.58 7.78
N TYR A 114 2.00 2.24 6.90
CA TYR A 114 0.91 3.13 6.52
C TYR A 114 -0.36 2.31 6.22
N PRO A 115 -1.56 2.88 6.40
CA PRO A 115 -2.81 2.24 6.03
C PRO A 115 -2.99 2.37 4.51
N MET A 116 -2.45 1.43 3.74
CA MET A 116 -2.63 1.40 2.30
C MET A 116 -4.09 1.05 1.98
N CYS A 117 -4.71 1.88 1.16
CA CYS A 117 -6.03 1.63 0.60
C CYS A 117 -5.91 1.08 -0.83
N GLY A 118 -6.62 -0.01 -1.13
CA GLY A 118 -6.63 -0.63 -2.46
C GLY A 118 -7.42 0.14 -3.53
N MET A 119 -8.29 1.06 -3.12
CA MET A 119 -9.26 1.77 -3.98
C MET A 119 -8.63 2.74 -4.99
N ASN A 120 -7.40 3.19 -4.75
CA ASN A 120 -6.69 4.15 -5.61
C ASN A 120 -5.17 3.93 -5.49
N LEU A 121 -4.70 2.84 -6.08
CA LEU A 121 -3.33 2.36 -5.87
C LEU A 121 -2.69 1.99 -7.21
N ALA A 122 -1.44 2.41 -7.41
CA ALA A 122 -0.63 1.94 -8.52
C ALA A 122 0.72 1.39 -8.03
N PHE A 123 1.25 0.39 -8.72
CA PHE A 123 2.51 -0.23 -8.35
C PHE A 123 3.29 -0.76 -9.55
N ASP A 124 4.60 -0.87 -9.40
CA ASP A 124 5.48 -1.56 -10.32
C ASP A 124 5.38 -3.07 -10.10
N ARG A 125 4.77 -3.75 -11.05
CA ARG A 125 4.51 -5.19 -11.04
C ARG A 125 5.78 -6.01 -10.95
N GLU A 126 6.85 -5.56 -11.60
CA GLU A 126 8.11 -6.29 -11.65
C GLU A 126 8.86 -6.17 -10.31
N LEU A 127 8.75 -5.01 -9.65
CA LEU A 127 9.42 -4.77 -8.37
C LEU A 127 8.68 -5.36 -7.17
N ILE A 128 7.37 -5.17 -7.06
CA ILE A 128 6.61 -5.48 -5.84
C ILE A 128 5.35 -6.33 -6.09
N GLY A 129 5.05 -6.68 -7.34
CA GLY A 129 3.91 -7.52 -7.70
C GLY A 129 3.81 -8.85 -6.93
N PRO A 130 4.91 -9.58 -6.67
CA PRO A 130 4.88 -10.78 -5.83
C PRO A 130 4.37 -10.52 -4.40
N GLY A 131 4.63 -9.34 -3.84
CA GLY A 131 4.17 -8.97 -2.51
C GLY A 131 2.76 -8.38 -2.45
N MET A 132 2.16 -8.07 -3.61
CA MET A 132 0.86 -7.41 -3.70
C MET A 132 -0.29 -8.42 -3.63
N TYR A 133 -0.40 -9.12 -2.50
CA TYR A 133 -1.45 -10.09 -2.20
C TYR A 133 -2.30 -9.65 -1.01
N PHE A 134 -3.60 -9.47 -1.23
CA PHE A 134 -4.60 -8.98 -0.27
C PHE A 134 -5.06 -10.10 0.69
N GLY A 135 -4.21 -11.10 0.89
CA GLY A 135 -4.48 -12.23 1.76
C GLY A 135 -5.66 -13.11 1.35
N LEU A 136 -6.04 -14.00 2.27
CA LEU A 136 -7.23 -14.82 2.14
C LEU A 136 -8.43 -13.95 2.48
N MET A 137 -9.06 -13.40 1.45
CA MET A 137 -10.25 -12.54 1.54
C MET A 137 -11.48 -13.23 0.94
N GLY A 138 -12.66 -12.66 1.18
CA GLY A 138 -13.95 -13.18 0.70
C GLY A 138 -14.84 -13.73 1.81
N GLU A 139 -15.95 -14.35 1.42
CA GLU A 139 -16.95 -14.86 2.36
C GLU A 139 -16.33 -15.89 3.34
N GLY A 140 -16.62 -15.72 4.63
CA GLY A 140 -16.09 -16.57 5.70
C GLY A 140 -14.64 -16.31 6.09
N GLN A 141 -13.92 -15.40 5.42
CA GLN A 141 -12.57 -15.02 5.83
C GLN A 141 -12.58 -13.92 6.91
N PRO A 142 -11.84 -14.09 8.02
CA PRO A 142 -11.93 -13.20 9.17
C PRO A 142 -11.18 -11.87 9.01
N ILE A 143 -10.29 -11.74 8.02
CA ILE A 143 -9.56 -10.48 7.77
C ILE A 143 -10.49 -9.35 7.31
N GLY A 144 -11.63 -9.68 6.69
CA GLY A 144 -12.67 -8.71 6.37
C GLY A 144 -12.17 -7.56 5.50
N ARG A 145 -12.23 -6.33 6.03
CA ARG A 145 -11.84 -5.07 5.37
C ARG A 145 -10.43 -4.59 5.81
N TYR A 146 -9.55 -5.51 6.21
CA TYR A 146 -8.15 -5.23 6.57
C TYR A 146 -7.15 -5.79 5.55
N ASP A 147 -7.65 -6.29 4.42
CA ASP A 147 -6.91 -7.01 3.39
C ASP A 147 -5.93 -6.12 2.62
N ASP A 148 -6.31 -4.89 2.32
CA ASP A 148 -5.46 -3.90 1.65
C ASP A 148 -4.40 -3.32 2.59
N MET A 149 -4.75 -3.02 3.85
CA MET A 149 -3.77 -2.67 4.87
C MET A 149 -2.74 -3.78 5.07
N TRP A 150 -3.18 -5.04 5.13
CA TRP A 150 -2.28 -6.20 5.21
C TRP A 150 -1.30 -6.26 4.03
N ALA A 151 -1.81 -6.14 2.80
CA ALA A 151 -0.95 -6.07 1.62
C ALA A 151 0.01 -4.87 1.69
N GLY A 152 -0.46 -3.74 2.18
CA GLY A 152 0.34 -2.54 2.39
C GLY A 152 1.49 -2.72 3.37
N TRP A 153 1.25 -3.37 4.51
CA TRP A 153 2.29 -3.64 5.50
C TRP A 153 3.31 -4.66 4.99
N CYS A 154 2.85 -5.72 4.33
CA CYS A 154 3.74 -6.70 3.70
C CYS A 154 4.64 -6.03 2.66
N THR A 155 4.04 -5.31 1.70
CA THR A 155 4.80 -4.66 0.62
C THR A 155 5.71 -3.57 1.15
N LYS A 156 5.30 -2.82 2.19
CA LYS A 156 6.15 -1.78 2.78
C LYS A 156 7.43 -2.35 3.41
N VAL A 157 7.33 -3.43 4.19
CA VAL A 157 8.50 -4.08 4.78
C VAL A 157 9.45 -4.62 3.71
N ILE A 158 8.89 -5.17 2.62
CA ILE A 158 9.68 -5.65 1.48
C ILE A 158 10.35 -4.50 0.76
N CYS A 159 9.65 -3.40 0.49
CA CYS A 159 10.22 -2.20 -0.14
C CYS A 159 11.39 -1.65 0.69
N ASP A 160 11.24 -1.55 2.01
CA ASP A 160 12.29 -1.05 2.91
C ASP A 160 13.53 -1.94 2.96
N HIS A 161 13.33 -3.26 2.82
CA HIS A 161 14.39 -4.25 2.75
C HIS A 161 15.14 -4.19 1.42
N LEU A 162 14.41 -4.10 0.31
CA LEU A 162 14.96 -4.03 -1.05
C LEU A 162 15.53 -2.63 -1.39
N GLY A 163 15.31 -1.63 -0.53
CA GLY A 163 15.78 -0.27 -0.74
C GLY A 163 15.02 0.48 -1.82
N VAL A 164 13.73 0.16 -2.03
CA VAL A 164 12.81 0.87 -2.93
C VAL A 164 11.75 1.61 -2.12
N GLY A 165 11.11 2.61 -2.72
CA GLY A 165 10.22 3.53 -2.00
C GLY A 165 8.73 3.35 -2.30
N CYS A 166 7.91 3.87 -1.38
CA CYS A 166 6.47 4.02 -1.55
C CYS A 166 6.11 5.50 -1.43
N LYS A 167 5.27 6.01 -2.32
CA LYS A 167 4.74 7.37 -2.27
C LYS A 167 3.26 7.38 -1.90
N THR A 168 2.82 8.46 -1.26
CA THR A 168 1.40 8.75 -1.03
C THR A 168 1.06 10.22 -1.23
N GLY A 169 -0.21 10.53 -1.48
CA GLY A 169 -0.71 11.88 -1.72
C GLY A 169 -1.55 11.91 -2.99
N LEU A 170 -1.27 12.86 -3.88
CA LEU A 170 -1.84 12.83 -5.22
C LEU A 170 -1.52 11.49 -5.93
N PRO A 171 -2.44 10.94 -6.75
CA PRO A 171 -3.72 11.52 -7.18
C PRO A 171 -4.89 11.32 -6.23
N TYR A 172 -5.94 12.12 -6.40
CA TYR A 172 -7.24 11.91 -5.75
C TYR A 172 -8.28 11.29 -6.71
N VAL A 173 -9.07 10.35 -6.21
CA VAL A 173 -10.34 9.90 -6.82
C VAL A 173 -11.54 10.45 -6.05
N TRP A 174 -12.73 10.40 -6.63
CA TRP A 174 -13.99 10.73 -5.97
C TRP A 174 -14.68 9.47 -5.49
N HIS A 175 -14.61 9.19 -4.18
CA HIS A 175 -15.22 8.01 -3.58
C HIS A 175 -16.68 8.28 -3.22
N SER A 176 -17.60 7.51 -3.80
CA SER A 176 -19.04 7.81 -3.81
C SER A 176 -19.90 7.03 -2.81
N LYS A 177 -19.39 5.92 -2.25
CA LYS A 177 -20.17 5.00 -1.42
C LYS A 177 -19.82 5.11 0.04
N ALA A 178 -20.84 5.24 0.88
CA ALA A 178 -20.73 4.96 2.31
C ALA A 178 -21.47 3.65 2.56
N SER A 179 -20.71 2.58 2.75
CA SER A 179 -21.29 1.27 3.08
C SER A 179 -21.93 1.28 4.48
N ASN A 180 -22.79 0.31 4.77
CA ASN A 180 -23.43 0.23 6.08
C ASN A 180 -22.38 0.01 7.18
N PRO A 181 -22.24 0.96 8.14
CA PRO A 181 -21.16 0.89 9.11
C PRO A 181 -21.33 -0.26 10.11
N PHE A 182 -22.56 -0.72 10.40
CA PHE A 182 -22.78 -1.87 11.29
C PHE A 182 -22.30 -3.18 10.66
N THR A 183 -22.55 -3.35 9.36
CA THR A 183 -22.02 -4.49 8.60
C THR A 183 -20.50 -4.42 8.54
N ASN A 184 -19.93 -3.23 8.30
CA ASN A 184 -18.49 -3.04 8.25
C ASN A 184 -17.82 -3.30 9.60
N LEU A 185 -18.40 -2.84 10.71
CA LEU A 185 -17.87 -3.10 12.05
C LEU A 185 -17.74 -4.60 12.34
N ARG A 186 -18.70 -5.43 11.91
CA ARG A 186 -18.60 -6.89 12.06
C ARG A 186 -17.45 -7.49 11.25
N LYS A 187 -17.17 -6.94 10.06
CA LYS A 187 -16.07 -7.36 9.20
C LYS A 187 -14.71 -6.88 9.71
N GLU A 188 -14.68 -5.69 10.31
CA GLU A 188 -13.45 -5.04 10.79
C GLU A 188 -13.09 -5.44 12.21
N TYR A 189 -14.05 -5.89 13.03
CA TYR A 189 -13.87 -6.21 14.45
C TYR A 189 -12.58 -6.98 14.73
N LYS A 190 -12.37 -8.12 14.07
CA LYS A 190 -11.15 -8.92 14.28
C LYS A 190 -9.89 -8.16 13.89
N GLY A 191 -9.90 -7.47 12.75
CA GLY A 191 -8.78 -6.65 12.29
C GLY A 191 -8.40 -5.54 13.28
N ILE A 192 -9.39 -4.85 13.86
CA ILE A 192 -9.18 -3.81 14.88
C ILE A 192 -8.45 -4.38 16.11
N PHE A 193 -8.80 -5.59 16.56
CA PHE A 193 -8.09 -6.22 17.68
C PHE A 193 -6.71 -6.75 17.27
N TRP A 194 -6.62 -7.43 16.12
CA TRP A 194 -5.37 -8.03 15.67
C TRP A 194 -4.31 -7.00 15.32
N GLN A 195 -4.69 -5.80 14.87
CA GLN A 195 -3.74 -4.76 14.50
C GLN A 195 -2.77 -4.42 15.66
N GLU A 196 -3.22 -4.55 16.91
CA GLU A 196 -2.41 -4.25 18.11
C GLU A 196 -1.21 -5.19 18.25
N GLU A 197 -1.25 -6.37 17.63
CA GLU A 197 -0.12 -7.30 17.54
C GLU A 197 0.53 -7.31 16.14
N ILE A 198 -0.28 -7.16 15.08
CA ILE A 198 0.21 -7.15 13.69
C ILE A 198 1.15 -5.95 13.43
N ILE A 199 0.80 -4.75 13.92
CA ILE A 199 1.61 -3.56 13.69
C ILE A 199 2.99 -3.68 14.37
N PRO A 200 3.09 -4.00 15.68
CA PRO A 200 4.38 -4.27 16.30
C PRO A 200 5.15 -5.41 15.63
N PHE A 201 4.46 -6.46 15.17
CA PHE A 201 5.11 -7.52 14.39
C PHE A 201 5.80 -6.95 13.14
N PHE A 202 5.08 -6.25 12.26
CA PHE A 202 5.67 -5.70 11.03
C PHE A 202 6.74 -4.64 11.29
N GLN A 203 6.61 -3.84 12.36
CA GLN A 203 7.65 -2.89 12.76
C GLN A 203 8.97 -3.55 13.17
N ASN A 204 8.90 -4.80 13.67
CA ASN A 204 10.07 -5.55 14.14
C ASN A 204 10.55 -6.63 13.15
N VAL A 205 9.80 -6.92 12.09
CA VAL A 205 10.23 -7.88 11.07
C VAL A 205 11.53 -7.41 10.43
N THR A 206 12.54 -8.28 10.49
CA THR A 206 13.78 -8.14 9.72
C THR A 206 13.88 -9.33 8.76
N LEU A 207 14.00 -9.04 7.47
CA LEU A 207 14.20 -10.05 6.42
C LEU A 207 15.70 -10.34 6.24
N SER A 208 16.01 -11.54 5.75
CA SER A 208 17.38 -11.97 5.48
C SER A 208 18.00 -11.14 4.37
N LYS A 209 19.27 -10.75 4.54
CA LYS A 209 20.05 -10.09 3.47
C LYS A 209 20.22 -10.96 2.22
N THR A 210 19.97 -12.26 2.33
CA THR A 210 19.98 -13.18 1.17
C THR A 210 18.71 -13.08 0.33
N CYS A 211 17.63 -12.50 0.84
CA CYS A 211 16.42 -12.23 0.07
C CYS A 211 16.63 -10.94 -0.73
N THR A 212 16.74 -11.07 -2.05
CA THR A 212 17.15 -10.00 -2.97
C THR A 212 16.05 -9.55 -3.92
N ASN A 213 14.90 -10.22 -3.91
CA ASN A 213 13.72 -9.85 -4.69
C ASN A 213 12.44 -10.04 -3.87
N ALA A 214 11.33 -9.50 -4.37
CA ALA A 214 10.04 -9.54 -3.66
C ALA A 214 9.51 -10.96 -3.43
N GLU A 215 9.78 -11.92 -4.32
CA GLU A 215 9.33 -13.31 -4.14
C GLU A 215 10.01 -13.96 -2.92
N GLU A 216 11.34 -13.87 -2.86
CA GLU A 216 12.14 -14.39 -1.73
C GLU A 216 11.72 -13.73 -0.42
N CYS A 217 11.55 -12.40 -0.44
CA CYS A 217 11.11 -11.66 0.73
C CYS A 217 9.71 -12.09 1.20
N TYR A 218 8.78 -12.31 0.26
CA TYR A 218 7.41 -12.69 0.61
C TYR A 218 7.32 -14.12 1.15
N ILE A 219 8.14 -15.05 0.63
CA ILE A 219 8.24 -16.42 1.17
C ILE A 219 8.81 -16.39 2.59
N GLU A 220 9.88 -15.64 2.84
CA GLU A 220 10.44 -15.52 4.19
C GLU A 220 9.43 -14.86 5.14
N LEU A 221 8.74 -13.82 4.66
CA LEU A 221 7.68 -13.15 5.43
C LEU A 221 6.55 -14.12 5.79
N ALA A 222 6.15 -15.03 4.90
CA ALA A 222 5.14 -16.04 5.20
C ALA A 222 5.55 -16.95 6.37
N ASP A 223 6.81 -17.39 6.42
CA ASP A 223 7.33 -18.18 7.56
C ASP A 223 7.32 -17.37 8.87
N LYS A 224 7.71 -16.09 8.81
CA LYS A 224 7.65 -15.19 9.97
C LYS A 224 6.21 -14.94 10.43
N VAL A 225 5.26 -14.75 9.51
CA VAL A 225 3.83 -14.60 9.82
C VAL A 225 3.30 -15.85 10.52
N ARG A 226 3.62 -17.04 9.98
CA ARG A 226 3.21 -18.32 10.59
C ARG A 226 3.68 -18.44 12.04
N LYS A 227 4.95 -18.11 12.30
CA LYS A 227 5.57 -18.23 13.63
C LYS A 227 5.16 -17.11 14.58
N GLY A 228 5.02 -15.89 14.07
CA GLY A 228 4.84 -14.68 14.87
C GLY A 228 3.39 -14.26 15.08
N LEU A 229 2.45 -14.70 14.24
CA LEU A 229 1.04 -14.33 14.33
C LEU A 229 0.11 -15.55 14.40
N GLY A 230 0.63 -16.77 14.23
CA GLY A 230 -0.18 -18.01 14.27
C GLY A 230 -0.89 -18.24 15.61
N HIS A 231 -0.41 -17.65 16.71
CA HIS A 231 -1.08 -17.73 18.02
C HIS A 231 -2.33 -16.85 18.13
N ILE A 232 -2.46 -15.84 17.27
CA ILE A 232 -3.58 -14.88 17.30
C ILE A 232 -4.88 -15.54 16.81
N ASP A 233 -4.80 -16.24 15.67
CA ASP A 233 -5.92 -16.97 15.07
C ASP A 233 -5.38 -17.99 14.05
N PRO A 234 -5.99 -19.20 13.92
CA PRO A 234 -5.61 -20.18 12.90
C PRO A 234 -5.58 -19.64 11.46
N TYR A 235 -6.30 -18.55 11.21
CA TYR A 235 -6.23 -17.79 9.97
C TYR A 235 -4.79 -17.46 9.56
N PHE A 236 -3.91 -17.02 10.46
CA PHE A 236 -2.56 -16.60 10.08
C PHE A 236 -1.67 -17.76 9.64
N THR A 237 -1.84 -18.94 10.25
CA THR A 237 -1.17 -20.16 9.79
C THR A 237 -1.62 -20.51 8.36
N LYS A 238 -2.94 -20.47 8.11
CA LYS A 238 -3.50 -20.72 6.78
C LYS A 238 -3.12 -19.63 5.77
N LEU A 239 -3.06 -18.37 6.20
CA LEU A 239 -2.65 -17.23 5.40
C LEU A 239 -1.21 -17.39 4.94
N ALA A 240 -0.31 -17.84 5.83
CA ALA A 240 1.08 -18.12 5.45
C ALA A 240 1.17 -19.19 4.36
N ASP A 241 0.34 -20.25 4.42
CA ASP A 241 0.25 -21.21 3.31
C ASP A 241 -0.28 -20.55 2.02
N GLY A 242 -1.29 -19.69 2.14
CA GLY A 242 -1.82 -18.89 1.03
C GLY A 242 -0.79 -17.93 0.41
N MET A 243 0.09 -17.34 1.21
CA MET A 243 1.19 -16.49 0.75
C MET A 243 2.20 -17.29 -0.08
N ILE A 244 2.52 -18.52 0.32
CA ILE A 244 3.40 -19.41 -0.45
C ILE A 244 2.73 -19.80 -1.76
N ALA A 245 1.47 -20.25 -1.71
CA ALA A 245 0.69 -20.61 -2.89
C ALA A 245 0.52 -19.45 -3.86
N TRP A 246 0.41 -18.22 -3.37
CA TRP A 246 0.40 -17.01 -4.18
C TRP A 246 1.68 -16.85 -5.00
N ILE A 247 2.86 -17.07 -4.38
CA ILE A 247 4.15 -16.99 -5.08
C ILE A 247 4.31 -18.15 -6.08
N GLU A 248 3.84 -19.35 -5.76
CA GLU A 248 3.80 -20.46 -6.72
C GLU A 248 2.95 -20.10 -7.95
N GLY A 249 1.73 -19.61 -7.72
CA GLY A 249 0.85 -19.13 -8.80
C GLY A 249 1.45 -17.97 -9.59
N TRP A 250 2.15 -17.06 -8.92
CA TRP A 250 2.88 -15.97 -9.55
C TRP A 250 3.95 -16.50 -10.51
N ARG A 251 4.77 -17.46 -10.08
CA ARG A 251 5.82 -18.07 -10.89
C ARG A 251 5.26 -18.81 -12.10
N MET A 252 4.17 -19.56 -11.91
CA MET A 252 3.50 -20.27 -13.00
C MET A 252 3.00 -19.32 -14.09
N LEU A 253 2.45 -18.18 -13.69
CA LEU A 253 1.93 -17.18 -14.64
C LEU A 253 3.03 -16.30 -15.21
N ASN A 254 4.15 -16.13 -14.52
CA ASN A 254 5.23 -15.21 -14.87
C ASN A 254 6.58 -15.93 -14.88
N PRO A 255 6.76 -16.93 -15.78
CA PRO A 255 8.01 -17.65 -15.86
C PRO A 255 9.16 -16.70 -16.16
N ALA A 256 10.33 -16.98 -15.58
CA ALA A 256 11.55 -16.25 -15.92
C ALA A 256 11.72 -16.26 -17.44
N LYS A 257 11.97 -15.08 -18.03
CA LYS A 257 12.31 -15.02 -19.45
C LYS A 257 13.57 -15.86 -19.64
N THR A 258 13.49 -16.93 -20.42
CA THR A 258 14.69 -17.63 -20.89
C THR A 258 15.57 -16.59 -21.57
N ALA A 259 16.78 -16.42 -21.02
CA ALA A 259 17.79 -15.50 -21.52
C ALA A 259 18.18 -15.84 -22.96
#